data_AF-A0A3D4PZF3-F1
#
_entry.id   AF-A0A3D4PZF3-F1
#
_cell.length_a   1.000
_cell.length_b   1.000
_cell.length_c   1.000
_cell.angle_alpha   90.00
_cell.angle_beta   90.00
_cell.angle_gamma   90.00
#
_symmetry.space_group_name_H-M   'P 1'
#
loop_
_entity.id
_entity.type
_entity.pdbx_description
1 polymer ?
#
loop_
_entity_poly.entity_id
_entity_poly.type
_entity_poly.pdbx_seq_one_letter_code
_entity_poly.pdbx_strand_id
1 'polypeptide(L)'
;MKVFLLLLVVAGLAACGAGSGEGLNEQGLPTSSSSGSSSSSPSDDAVTLAQLQQNIFGAICTNCHTGANAPRGLRLDSEENSYAFLVNRTADEIPTLMRVNPGKPDDSYLIKKLDGA
;
A
#
# COMPACT_ATOMS: atom_id res chain seq x y z
N MET A 1 -54.51 12.59 -25.61
CA MET A 1 -53.05 12.49 -25.35
C MET A 1 -52.66 12.76 -23.87
N LYS A 2 -53.59 12.63 -22.90
CA LYS A 2 -53.30 12.78 -21.46
C LYS A 2 -53.60 11.53 -20.63
N VAL A 3 -54.05 10.45 -21.28
CA VAL A 3 -54.46 9.20 -20.61
C VAL A 3 -53.35 8.13 -20.66
N PHE A 4 -52.31 8.32 -21.48
CA PHE A 4 -51.14 7.44 -21.52
C PHE A 4 -50.10 7.72 -20.41
N LEU A 5 -50.32 8.74 -19.57
CA LEU A 5 -49.38 9.17 -18.53
C LEU A 5 -49.63 8.48 -17.17
N LEU A 6 -50.50 7.47 -17.08
CA LEU A 6 -50.94 6.93 -15.78
C LEU A 6 -50.96 5.40 -15.69
N LEU A 7 -50.08 4.68 -16.39
CA LEU A 7 -50.20 3.22 -16.47
C LEU A 7 -48.91 2.40 -16.37
N LEU A 8 -47.94 2.75 -15.51
CA LEU A 8 -47.03 1.77 -14.85
C LEU A 8 -45.90 2.47 -14.05
N VAL A 9 -46.28 3.13 -12.96
CA VAL A 9 -45.36 3.62 -11.92
C VAL A 9 -45.12 2.53 -10.84
N VAL A 10 -45.42 1.27 -11.10
CA VAL A 10 -45.42 0.21 -10.06
C VAL A 10 -44.77 -1.07 -10.55
N ALA A 11 -43.43 -1.13 -10.56
CA ALA A 11 -42.70 -2.41 -10.53
C ALA A 11 -41.20 -2.16 -10.29
N GLY A 12 -40.67 -2.59 -9.14
CA GLY A 12 -39.21 -2.74 -8.97
C GLY A 12 -38.60 -2.41 -7.61
N LEU A 13 -39.34 -2.45 -6.50
CA LEU A 13 -38.79 -2.28 -5.13
C LEU A 13 -38.38 -3.59 -4.43
N ALA A 14 -38.00 -4.64 -5.17
CA ALA A 14 -37.59 -5.91 -4.56
C ALA A 14 -36.17 -6.31 -4.99
N ALA A 15 -35.17 -5.62 -4.44
CA ALA A 15 -33.77 -6.03 -4.55
C ALA A 15 -33.04 -5.77 -3.22
N CYS A 16 -33.52 -6.39 -2.15
CA CYS A 16 -32.71 -6.64 -0.96
C CYS A 16 -32.56 -8.15 -0.84
N GLY A 17 -31.52 -8.70 -1.46
CA GLY A 17 -31.14 -10.09 -1.24
C GLY A 17 -30.57 -10.22 0.16
N ALA A 18 -31.20 -11.02 1.02
CA ALA A 18 -30.60 -11.43 2.28
C ALA A 18 -29.36 -12.29 1.97
N GLY A 19 -28.20 -11.88 2.49
CA GLY A 19 -26.96 -12.64 2.36
C GLY A 19 -27.07 -14.01 3.03
N SER A 20 -26.33 -15.00 2.52
CA SER A 20 -26.47 -16.41 2.92
C SER A 20 -25.99 -16.74 4.35
N GLY A 21 -25.33 -15.80 5.04
CA GLY A 21 -24.86 -15.98 6.42
C GLY A 21 -23.74 -17.01 6.59
N GLU A 22 -23.23 -17.57 5.48
CA GLU A 22 -22.16 -18.55 5.51
C GLU A 22 -20.86 -17.93 6.04
N GLY A 23 -20.25 -18.58 7.03
CA GLY A 23 -18.99 -18.15 7.63
C GLY A 23 -19.12 -17.13 8.77
N LEU A 24 -20.32 -16.93 9.34
CA LEU A 24 -20.53 -16.11 10.54
C LEU A 24 -20.88 -16.99 11.76
N ASN A 25 -20.40 -16.61 12.95
CA ASN A 25 -20.78 -17.24 14.21
C ASN A 25 -22.17 -16.74 14.69
N GLU A 26 -22.66 -17.24 15.84
CA GLU A 26 -23.95 -16.85 16.40
C GLU A 26 -24.10 -15.35 16.70
N GLN A 27 -23.01 -14.58 16.69
CA GLN A 27 -23.00 -13.12 16.87
C GLN A 27 -22.89 -12.35 15.54
N GLY A 28 -22.91 -13.04 14.39
CA GLY A 28 -22.79 -12.42 13.07
C GLY A 28 -21.37 -12.01 12.70
N LEU A 29 -20.34 -12.58 13.34
CA LEU A 29 -18.93 -12.27 13.10
C LEU A 29 -18.25 -13.39 12.32
N PRO A 30 -17.26 -13.10 11.45
CA PRO A 30 -16.56 -14.13 10.68
C PRO A 30 -15.93 -15.20 11.60
N THR A 31 -16.25 -16.47 11.32
CA THR A 31 -15.73 -17.65 12.05
C THR A 31 -14.22 -17.84 11.89
N SER A 32 -13.60 -17.08 10.99
CA SER A 32 -12.14 -17.00 10.81
C SER A 32 -11.56 -15.79 11.55
N SER A 33 -11.95 -15.62 12.81
CA SER A 33 -11.25 -14.69 13.71
C SER A 33 -9.98 -15.37 14.21
N SER A 34 -8.97 -15.45 13.35
CA SER A 34 -7.63 -15.87 13.74
C SER A 34 -6.98 -14.76 14.58
N SER A 35 -7.30 -14.76 15.87
CA SER A 35 -6.55 -14.04 16.87
C SER A 35 -5.24 -14.79 17.15
N GLY A 36 -4.12 -14.18 16.75
CA GLY A 36 -2.87 -14.22 17.51
C GLY A 36 -1.95 -15.43 17.36
N SER A 37 -1.08 -15.38 16.35
CA SER A 37 0.36 -15.69 16.47
C SER A 37 1.08 -15.04 15.29
N SER A 38 1.58 -13.81 15.49
CA SER A 38 2.42 -13.10 14.52
C SER A 38 3.81 -13.74 14.44
N SER A 39 3.89 -14.93 13.87
CA SER A 39 5.06 -15.34 13.10
C SER A 39 4.74 -14.94 11.67
N SER A 40 5.26 -13.80 11.25
CA SER A 40 5.11 -13.29 9.89
C SER A 40 5.87 -14.21 8.92
N SER A 41 5.28 -15.36 8.60
CA SER A 41 5.51 -15.95 7.28
C SER A 41 5.18 -14.86 6.26
N PRO A 42 5.99 -14.66 5.20
CA PRO A 42 5.67 -13.68 4.17
C PRO A 42 4.32 -14.06 3.61
N SER A 43 3.29 -13.25 3.89
CA SER A 43 2.02 -13.32 3.18
C SER A 43 2.34 -13.28 1.69
N ASP A 44 1.59 -14.02 0.87
CA ASP A 44 1.67 -13.96 -0.59
C ASP A 44 1.43 -12.53 -1.17
N ASP A 45 1.14 -11.55 -0.30
CA ASP A 45 1.03 -10.11 -0.58
C ASP A 45 2.30 -9.30 -0.28
N ALA A 46 3.44 -9.92 0.03
CA ALA A 46 4.67 -9.19 0.30
C ALA A 46 5.15 -8.44 -0.95
N VAL A 47 5.14 -7.11 -0.89
CA VAL A 47 5.63 -6.26 -1.97
C VAL A 47 7.14 -6.47 -2.14
N THR A 48 7.53 -6.89 -3.34
CA THR A 48 8.94 -7.08 -3.71
C THR A 48 9.60 -5.75 -4.08
N LEU A 49 10.94 -5.69 -3.97
CA LEU A 49 11.68 -4.52 -4.42
C LEU A 49 11.51 -4.29 -5.93
N ALA A 50 11.40 -5.35 -6.74
CA ALA A 50 11.09 -5.25 -8.16
C ALA A 50 9.75 -4.55 -8.42
N GLN A 51 8.71 -4.89 -7.66
CA GLN A 51 7.40 -4.23 -7.75
C GLN A 51 7.48 -2.75 -7.33
N LEU A 52 8.22 -2.42 -6.26
CA LEU A 52 8.45 -1.02 -5.88
C LEU A 52 9.21 -0.27 -6.97
N GLN A 53 10.22 -0.90 -7.55
CA GLN A 53 11.03 -0.29 -8.61
C GLN A 53 10.19 0.02 -9.84
N GLN A 54 9.33 -0.90 -10.28
CA GLN A 54 8.50 -0.72 -11.46
C GLN A 54 7.37 0.29 -11.22
N ASN A 55 6.68 0.20 -10.08
CA ASN A 55 5.42 0.92 -9.90
C ASN A 55 5.58 2.26 -9.17
N ILE A 56 6.66 2.45 -8.40
CA ILE A 56 6.84 3.62 -7.54
C ILE A 56 8.15 4.34 -7.88
N PHE A 57 9.30 3.72 -7.63
CA PHE A 57 10.58 4.39 -7.76
C PHE A 57 10.83 4.82 -9.20
N GLY A 58 10.69 3.89 -10.15
CA GLY A 58 10.86 4.14 -11.58
C GLY A 58 9.82 5.09 -12.18
N ALA A 59 8.60 5.13 -11.62
CA ALA A 59 7.51 5.93 -12.16
C ALA A 59 7.55 7.40 -11.70
N ILE A 60 7.91 7.65 -10.45
CA ILE A 60 7.76 8.97 -9.83
C ILE A 60 9.10 9.51 -9.34
N CYS A 61 9.94 8.67 -8.73
CA CYS A 61 11.11 9.12 -7.98
C CYS A 61 12.35 9.34 -8.87
N THR A 62 12.53 8.52 -9.90
CA THR A 62 13.69 8.57 -10.82
C THR A 62 13.74 9.83 -11.68
N ASN A 63 12.65 10.59 -11.78
CA ASN A 63 12.64 11.90 -12.44
C ASN A 63 13.73 12.84 -11.86
N CYS A 64 14.00 12.72 -10.56
CA CYS A 64 15.05 13.48 -9.89
C CYS A 64 16.15 12.58 -9.32
N HIS A 65 15.82 11.38 -8.84
CA HIS A 65 16.75 10.47 -8.18
C HIS A 65 17.44 9.50 -9.17
N THR A 66 18.11 10.06 -10.18
CA THR A 66 18.79 9.29 -11.22
C THR A 66 20.20 9.79 -11.51
N GLY A 67 21.11 8.86 -11.74
CA GLY A 67 22.48 9.14 -12.17
C GLY A 67 23.29 10.00 -11.18
N ALA A 68 24.35 10.64 -11.68
CA ALA A 68 25.27 11.44 -10.86
C ALA A 68 24.64 12.73 -10.32
N ASN A 69 23.57 13.23 -10.94
CA ASN A 69 22.90 14.47 -10.55
C ASN A 69 21.83 14.23 -9.47
N ALA A 70 21.64 12.98 -9.03
CA ALA A 70 20.66 12.66 -8.01
C ALA A 70 20.92 13.47 -6.73
N PRO A 71 19.90 14.16 -6.17
CA PRO A 71 20.05 14.95 -4.96
C PRO A 71 20.67 14.14 -3.83
N ARG A 72 21.74 14.68 -3.23
CA ARG A 72 22.48 14.02 -2.13
C ARG A 72 22.97 12.61 -2.48
N GLY A 73 23.17 12.34 -3.78
CA GLY A 73 23.61 11.05 -4.29
C GLY A 73 22.62 9.90 -4.05
N LEU A 74 21.35 10.17 -3.71
CA LEU A 74 20.34 9.13 -3.56
C LEU A 74 19.83 8.69 -4.94
N ARG A 75 20.33 7.56 -5.41
CA ARG A 75 19.99 6.96 -6.70
C ARG A 75 18.93 5.87 -6.55
N LEU A 76 17.84 5.98 -7.30
CA LEU A 76 16.72 5.04 -7.33
C LEU A 76 16.45 4.52 -8.76
N ASP A 77 17.41 4.71 -9.67
CA ASP A 77 17.29 4.45 -11.12
C ASP A 77 17.33 2.97 -11.53
N SER A 78 17.68 2.08 -10.62
CA SER A 78 17.63 0.63 -10.81
C SER A 78 17.31 -0.07 -9.50
N GLU A 79 16.85 -1.32 -9.57
CA GLU A 79 16.59 -2.13 -8.38
C GLU A 79 17.83 -2.25 -7.47
N GLU A 80 19.00 -2.49 -8.08
CA GLU A 80 20.29 -2.56 -7.40
C GLU A 80 20.64 -1.24 -6.70
N ASN A 81 20.51 -0.12 -7.40
CA ASN A 81 20.78 1.20 -6.81
C ASN A 81 19.80 1.51 -5.68
N SER A 82 18.51 1.25 -5.89
CA SER A 82 17.48 1.47 -4.88
C SER A 82 17.81 0.74 -3.58
N TYR A 83 18.21 -0.54 -3.64
CA TYR A 83 18.65 -1.26 -2.44
C TYR A 83 19.92 -0.65 -1.85
N ALA A 84 20.96 -0.49 -2.67
CA ALA A 84 22.30 -0.07 -2.23
C ALA A 84 22.33 1.32 -1.59
N PHE A 85 21.45 2.23 -2.03
CA PHE A 85 21.39 3.61 -1.55
C PHE A 85 20.32 3.87 -0.49
N LEU A 86 19.38 2.94 -0.25
CA LEU A 86 18.35 3.07 0.80
C LEU A 86 18.62 2.21 2.03
N VAL A 87 18.88 0.92 1.84
CA VAL A 87 18.81 -0.05 2.94
C VAL A 87 20.08 0.00 3.78
N ASN A 88 19.93 0.20 5.10
CA ASN A 88 21.04 0.34 6.04
C ASN A 88 22.03 1.47 5.70
N ARG A 89 21.56 2.51 5.00
CA ARG A 89 22.35 3.70 4.69
C ARG A 89 21.93 4.85 5.57
N THR A 90 22.88 5.50 6.21
CA THR A 90 22.62 6.73 6.98
C THR A 90 21.99 7.81 6.09
N ALA A 91 21.02 8.54 6.64
CA ALA A 91 20.45 9.71 5.96
C ALA A 91 21.42 10.91 6.07
N ASP A 92 21.66 11.58 4.95
CA ASP A 92 22.58 12.72 4.88
C ASP A 92 22.12 13.92 5.72
N GLU A 93 20.81 14.17 5.73
CA GLU A 93 20.22 15.31 6.46
C GLU A 93 20.11 15.04 7.96
N ILE A 94 19.87 13.79 8.35
CA ILE A 94 19.72 13.37 9.75
C ILE A 94 20.55 12.11 10.00
N PRO A 95 21.86 12.25 10.33
CA PRO A 95 22.77 11.11 10.43
C PRO A 95 22.47 10.10 11.54
N THR A 96 21.54 10.42 12.44
CA THR A 96 21.05 9.49 13.48
C THR A 96 20.02 8.49 12.98
N LEU A 97 19.51 8.66 11.75
CA LEU A 97 18.53 7.77 11.12
C LEU A 97 19.11 7.05 9.90
N MET A 98 18.60 5.85 9.64
CA MET A 98 18.80 5.15 8.37
C MET A 98 17.73 5.57 7.37
N ARG A 99 18.08 5.72 6.09
CA ARG A 99 17.15 5.96 4.97
C ARG A 99 16.03 4.92 4.98
N VAL A 100 16.40 3.64 4.97
CA VAL A 100 15.52 2.51 5.32
C VAL A 100 16.17 1.73 6.46
N ASN A 101 15.46 1.62 7.58
CA ASN A 101 15.81 0.80 8.75
C ASN A 101 15.02 -0.52 8.70
N PRO A 102 15.63 -1.65 8.32
CA PRO A 102 14.91 -2.91 8.13
C PRO A 102 14.12 -3.34 9.35
N GLY A 103 12.84 -3.65 9.15
CA GLY A 103 11.92 -4.03 10.23
C GLY A 103 11.45 -2.90 11.13
N LYS A 104 11.88 -1.64 10.89
CA LYS A 104 11.51 -0.46 11.68
C LYS A 104 11.11 0.72 10.77
N PRO A 105 9.93 0.67 10.13
CA PRO A 105 9.49 1.71 9.20
C PRO A 105 9.34 3.08 9.87
N ASP A 106 8.81 3.15 11.10
CA ASP A 106 8.63 4.41 11.84
C ASP A 106 9.97 5.10 12.16
N ASP A 107 11.05 4.32 12.24
CA ASP A 107 12.43 4.79 12.44
C ASP A 107 13.20 4.97 11.12
N SER A 108 12.52 4.88 9.97
CA SER A 108 13.13 5.06 8.65
C SER A 108 12.96 6.51 8.18
N TYR A 109 14.07 7.14 7.81
CA TYR A 109 14.07 8.52 7.32
C TYR A 109 13.23 8.68 6.04
N LEU A 110 13.19 7.67 5.16
CA LEU A 110 12.38 7.71 3.94
C LEU A 110 10.88 7.90 4.26
N ILE A 111 10.35 7.20 5.26
CA ILE A 111 8.95 7.29 5.66
C ILE A 111 8.65 8.68 6.23
N LYS A 112 9.51 9.19 7.11
CA LYS A 112 9.39 10.56 7.65
C LYS A 112 9.31 11.62 6.54
N LYS A 113 10.14 11.49 5.50
CA LYS A 113 10.13 12.42 4.35
C LYS A 113 8.86 12.32 3.51
N LEU A 114 8.29 11.13 3.35
CA LEU A 114 7.02 10.94 2.64
C LEU A 114 5.84 11.49 3.44
N ASP A 115 5.89 11.38 4.77
CA ASP A 115 4.84 11.87 5.68
C ASP A 115 4.95 13.38 5.97
N GLY A 116 6.06 14.02 5.60
CA GLY A 116 6.31 15.45 5.82
C GLY A 116 6.77 15.81 7.23
N ALA A 117 7.36 14.85 7.96
CA ALA A 117 7.89 15.00 9.31
C ALA A 117 9.37 15.44 9.35
#